data_AF-A0A662IAV6-F1
#
_entry.id   AF-A0A662IAV6-F1
#
_cell.length_a   1.000
_cell.length_b   1.000
_cell.length_c   1.000
_cell.angle_alpha   90.00
_cell.angle_beta   90.00
_cell.angle_gamma   90.00
#
_symmetry.space_group_name_H-M   'P 1'
#
loop_
_entity.id
_entity.type
_entity.pdbx_description
1 polymer ?
#
loop_
_entity_poly.entity_id
_entity_poly.type
_entity_poly.pdbx_seq_one_letter_code
_entity_poly.pdbx_strand_id
1 'polypeptide(L)' 'MIDPLKLLNTLHSLSAVDEARAVSLNQLSRILGVDPRELEEPLHILHAMEYVIIKGTRVYLSELGILKISSTFC' A
#
# COMPACT_ATOMS: atom_id res chain seq x y z
N MET A 1 2.12 -0.08 15.14
CA MET A 1 1.51 0.76 14.09
C MET A 1 2.52 1.03 13.00
N ILE A 2 2.25 0.56 11.78
CA ILE A 2 3.15 0.78 10.64
C ILE A 2 2.98 2.20 10.12
N ASP A 3 4.09 2.83 9.76
CA ASP A 3 4.10 4.11 9.06
C ASP A 3 3.42 3.97 7.67
N PRO A 4 2.39 4.77 7.36
CA PRO A 4 1.74 4.79 6.05
C PRO A 4 2.72 4.96 4.87
N LEU A 5 3.78 5.75 5.03
CA LEU A 5 4.81 5.93 4.01
C LEU A 5 5.61 4.64 3.78
N LYS A 6 5.90 3.88 4.84
CA LYS A 6 6.56 2.57 4.73
C LYS A 6 5.68 1.59 3.94
N LEU A 7 4.37 1.61 4.15
CA LEU A 7 3.43 0.77 3.41
C LEU A 7 3.35 1.15 1.93
N LEU A 8 3.28 2.45 1.63
CA LEU A 8 3.39 3.01 0.28
C LEU A 8 4.65 2.51 -0.44
N ASN A 9 5.82 2.67 0.20
CA ASN A 9 7.10 2.24 -0.35
C ASN A 9 7.16 0.73 -0.62
N THR A 10 6.52 -0.06 0.24
CA THR A 10 6.44 -1.50 0.09
C THR A 10 5.59 -1.87 -1.12
N LEU A 11 4.44 -1.24 -1.31
CA LEU A 11 3.58 -1.45 -2.49
C LEU A 11 4.32 -1.08 -3.79
N HIS A 12 5.04 0.04 -3.78
CA HIS A 12 5.86 0.45 -4.92
C HIS A 12 6.97 -0.56 -5.22
N SER A 13 7.68 -1.03 -4.19
CA SER A 13 8.73 -2.04 -4.34
C SER A 13 8.20 -3.36 -4.90
N LEU A 14 6.94 -3.69 -4.63
CA LEU A 14 6.26 -4.86 -5.17
C LEU A 14 5.63 -4.62 -6.55
N SER A 15 5.82 -3.43 -7.14
CA SER A 15 5.20 -3.02 -8.39
C SER A 15 3.67 -3.14 -8.38
N ALA A 16 3.04 -2.96 -7.22
CA ALA A 16 1.59 -3.03 -7.04
C ALA A 16 0.94 -1.73 -7.53
N VAL A 17 0.99 -1.45 -8.84
CA VAL A 17 0.62 -0.15 -9.44
C VAL A 17 -0.65 -0.21 -10.30
N ASP A 18 -1.33 -1.36 -10.34
CA ASP A 18 -2.63 -1.54 -10.99
C ASP A 18 -3.35 -2.75 -10.39
N GLU A 19 -4.60 -2.98 -10.82
CA GLU A 19 -5.41 -4.08 -10.33
C GLU A 19 -4.84 -5.47 -10.65
N ALA A 20 -4.21 -5.64 -11.82
CA ALA A 20 -3.60 -6.91 -12.21
C ALA A 20 -2.41 -7.28 -11.32
N ARG A 21 -1.70 -6.26 -10.82
CA ARG A 21 -0.56 -6.38 -9.90
C ARG A 21 -0.93 -6.16 -8.44
N ALA A 22 -2.21 -6.13 -8.10
CA ALA A 22 -2.65 -5.92 -6.72
C ALA A 22 -2.14 -7.00 -5.77
N VAL A 23 -1.64 -6.59 -4.61
CA VAL A 23 -1.03 -7.47 -3.61
C VAL A 23 -2.04 -7.79 -2.52
N SER A 24 -2.02 -9.04 -2.03
CA SER A 24 -2.89 -9.44 -0.92
C SER A 24 -2.40 -8.90 0.43
N LEU A 25 -3.33 -8.61 1.35
CA LEU A 25 -2.99 -8.19 2.72
C LEU A 25 -2.12 -9.22 3.46
N ASN A 26 -2.37 -10.52 3.21
CA ASN A 26 -1.56 -11.59 3.77
C ASN A 26 -0.11 -11.55 3.28
N GLN A 27 0.10 -11.24 1.99
CA GLN A 27 1.45 -11.07 1.43
C GLN A 27 2.15 -9.85 2.02
N LEU A 28 1.44 -8.72 2.17
CA LEU A 28 1.99 -7.52 2.81
C LEU A 28 2.37 -7.77 4.27
N SER A 29 1.51 -8.42 5.03
CA SER A 29 1.76 -8.78 6.44
C SER A 29 3.02 -9.62 6.57
N ARG A 30 3.20 -10.63 5.70
CA ARG A 30 4.42 -11.46 5.68
C ARG A 30 5.69 -10.67 5.34
N ILE A 31 5.62 -9.79 4.35
CA ILE A 31 6.77 -8.97 3.91
C ILE A 31 7.16 -7.96 4.99
N LEU A 32 6.18 -7.37 5.65
CA LEU A 32 6.40 -6.35 6.68
C LEU A 32 6.65 -6.95 8.07
N GLY A 33 6.43 -8.26 8.25
CA GLY A 33 6.62 -8.96 9.50
C GLY A 33 5.64 -8.53 10.60
N VAL A 34 4.40 -8.18 10.22
CA VAL A 34 3.38 -7.66 11.14
C VAL A 34 2.10 -8.48 11.11
N ASP A 35 1.24 -8.30 12.11
CA ASP A 35 -0.11 -8.86 12.06
C ASP A 35 -0.95 -8.16 10.97
N PRO A 36 -1.80 -8.89 10.20
CA PRO A 36 -2.69 -8.28 9.22
C PRO A 36 -3.57 -7.15 9.78
N ARG A 37 -3.96 -7.21 11.06
CA ARG A 37 -4.75 -6.17 11.73
C ARG A 37 -3.99 -4.84 11.84
N GLU A 38 -2.67 -4.88 11.94
CA GLU A 38 -1.84 -3.67 11.98
C GLU A 38 -1.78 -2.94 10.63
N LEU A 39 -2.23 -3.58 9.54
CA LEU A 39 -2.31 -2.97 8.21
C LEU A 39 -3.61 -2.18 8.01
N GLU A 40 -4.66 -2.46 8.76
CA GLU A 40 -6.00 -1.90 8.53
C GLU A 40 -6.01 -0.37 8.62
N GLU A 41 -5.49 0.18 9.72
CA GLU A 41 -5.48 1.62 9.95
C GLU A 41 -4.59 2.38 8.96
N PRO A 42 -3.32 1.98 8.72
CA PRO A 42 -2.49 2.62 7.68
C PRO A 42 -3.10 2.54 6.28
N LEU A 43 -3.70 1.40 5.92
CA LEU A 43 -4.39 1.26 4.62
C LEU A 43 -5.60 2.16 4.52
N HIS A 44 -6.37 2.28 5.60
CA HIS A 44 -7.52 3.17 5.63
C HIS A 44 -7.11 4.63 5.45
N ILE A 45 -6.04 5.07 6.13
CA ILE A 45 -5.48 6.42 5.97
C ILE A 45 -5.04 6.65 4.51
N LEU A 46 -4.26 5.74 3.94
CA LEU A 46 -3.77 5.86 2.56
C LEU A 46 -4.91 5.85 1.54
N HIS A 47 -5.96 5.05 1.79
CA HIS A 47 -7.14 5.00 0.95
C HIS A 47 -7.94 6.31 1.04
N ALA A 48 -8.10 6.86 2.24
CA ALA A 48 -8.76 8.15 2.43
C ALA A 48 -8.00 9.32 1.77
N MET A 49 -6.68 9.20 1.65
CA MET A 49 -5.82 10.13 0.89
C MET A 49 -5.78 9.83 -0.62
N GLU A 50 -6.56 8.85 -1.09
CA GLU A 50 -6.62 8.41 -2.49
C GLU A 50 -5.27 7.91 -3.04
N TYR A 51 -4.34 7.47 -2.18
CA TYR A 51 -3.03 6.96 -2.60
C TYR A 51 -3.03 5.45 -2.89
N VAL A 52 -4.00 4.71 -2.36
CA VAL A 52 -4.15 3.28 -2.62
C VAL A 52 -5.60 2.95 -2.95
N ILE A 53 -5.78 1.91 -3.76
CA ILE A 53 -7.09 1.33 -4.06
C ILE A 53 -7.18 -0.02 -3.36
N ILE A 54 -8.26 -0.23 -2.60
CA ILE A 54 -8.52 -1.48 -1.88
C ILE A 54 -9.68 -2.20 -2.58
N LYS A 55 -9.46 -3.46 -2.97
CA LYS A 55 -10.45 -4.35 -3.59
C LYS A 55 -10.52 -5.66 -2.80
N GLY A 56 -11.46 -5.73 -1.86
CA GLY A 56 -11.53 -6.85 -0.92
C GLY A 56 -10.25 -6.93 -0.09
N THR A 57 -9.54 -8.06 -0.16
CA THR A 57 -8.27 -8.30 0.56
C THR A 57 -7.03 -7.98 -0.28
N ARG A 58 -7.20 -7.26 -1.39
CA ARG A 58 -6.10 -6.85 -2.28
C ARG A 58 -5.98 -5.34 -2.31
N VAL A 59 -4.75 -4.86 -2.45
CA VAL A 59 -4.43 -3.43 -2.51
C VAL A 59 -3.38 -3.16 -3.57
N TYR A 60 -3.50 -2.01 -4.22
CA TYR A 60 -2.52 -1.45 -5.15
C TYR A 60 -2.48 0.07 -5.05
N LEU A 61 -1.43 0.68 -5.58
CA LEU A 61 -1.25 2.12 -5.66
C LEU A 61 -2.21 2.71 -6.70
N SER A 62 -2.80 3.85 -6.37
CA SER A 62 -3.45 4.70 -7.36
C SER A 62 -2.41 5.49 -8.15
N GLU A 63 -2.83 6.17 -9.23
CA GLU A 63 -1.98 7.13 -9.94
C GLU A 63 -1.43 8.22 -9.01
N LEU A 64 -2.26 8.73 -8.08
CA LEU A 64 -1.84 9.73 -7.10
C LEU A 64 -0.80 9.17 -6.11
N GLY A 65 -0.96 7.92 -5.67
CA GLY A 65 0.00 7.25 -4.79
C GLY A 65 1.36 7.03 -5.46
N ILE A 66 1.36 6.68 -6.75
CA ILE A 66 2.58 6.57 -7.56
C ILE A 66 3.28 7.93 -7.63
N LEU A 67 2.56 8.99 -8.01
CA LEU A 67 3.10 10.34 -8.07
C LEU A 67 3.66 10.80 -6.72
N LYS A 68 2.97 10.51 -5.62
CA LYS A 68 3.40 10.87 -4.27
C LYS A 68 4.73 10.20 -3.92
N ILE A 69 4.87 8.91 -4.16
CA ILE A 69 6.13 8.19 -3.95
C ILE A 69 7.23 8.75 -4.85
N SER A 70 6.96 8.91 -6.15
CA SER A 70 7.95 9.47 -7.08
C SER A 70 8.45 10.85 -6.62
N SER A 71 7.57 11.71 -6.10
CA SER A 71 7.95 13.03 -5.56
C SER A 71 8.78 12.99 -4.26
N THR A 72 8.77 11.86 -3.56
CA THR A 72 9.51 11.68 -2.29
C THR A 72 10.92 11.14 -2.52
N PHE A 73 11.16 10.47 -3.66
CA PHE A 73 12.45 9.85 -4.00
C PHE A 73 13.17 10.51 -5.19
N CYS A 74 12.56 11.50 -5.85
CA CYS A 74 13.20 12.35 -6.86
C CYS A 74 13.66 13.69 -6.30
#